data_AF-A0A3A6PLQ4-F1
#
_entry.id   AF-A0A3A6PLQ4-F1
#
_cell.length_a   1.000
_cell.length_b   1.000
_cell.length_c   1.000
_cell.angle_alpha   90.00
_cell.angle_beta   90.00
_cell.angle_gamma   90.00
#
_symmetry.space_group_name_H-M   'P 1'
#
loop_
_entity.id
_entity.type
_entity.pdbx_description
1 polymer ?
#
loop_
_entity_poly.entity_id
_entity_poly.type
_entity_poly.pdbx_seq_one_letter_code
_entity_poly.pdbx_strand_id
1 'polypeptide(L)'
;MTEHNDPKLNSLSRRSILGGIGAVGIASAGAGLGTSAFFSDEEEFMNNSLQAGTLDLKLDYKATYLGGQGRLASVEAMGYPNVEEITDDGEPTGRYLLAQAPSPADMQEWEDLVQGEAFDFCSPAADEFLVNGDGIPMFTLDDVKPGDSGEVTVSIHICDNPGYLRMMGDITGNAENGQTEPEINAEGEDTDGIGELADAIEVCVWYDEDCDNVFEPTGTGQQQELEVALVSDVSGSMSGSALTSLQSAATSFVDNLASPDEAAAISFSTSATTDQELTTVYQDVKDAINGYTAGGGTSIASGIDEGADELLNGTNATVGASKVMLLLSDGNSSASAATTAANAAKNAGIRLFTIALGSANTALLESLASSPDDAFVAPDPADLDTVYAEIAQIVLGGEQKIAEGTMAEVFAQLSEGVILDGDRQEEGLQPYPGATTQCIGFEWTLPFDVGNEVQTDSVGFDFGFEVEQSRHNETPFAANNTAPNGTTSGN
;
A
#
# COMPACT_ATOMS: atom_id res chain seq x y z
N MET A 1 76.23 4.97 16.49
CA MET A 1 75.66 4.93 17.85
C MET A 1 74.19 5.28 17.67
N THR A 2 73.37 4.34 17.20
CA THR A 2 72.63 3.31 17.95
C THR A 2 71.61 3.89 18.93
N GLU A 3 70.41 3.30 18.87
CA GLU A 3 69.22 3.44 19.73
C GLU A 3 68.20 4.50 19.26
N HIS A 4 66.89 4.21 19.11
CA HIS A 4 66.10 3.07 19.56
C HIS A 4 64.78 2.96 18.76
N ASN A 5 64.48 1.72 18.33
CA ASN A 5 63.21 1.00 18.13
C ASN A 5 61.85 1.71 17.89
N ASP A 6 61.21 1.22 16.82
CA ASP A 6 59.83 0.70 16.68
C ASP A 6 58.61 1.49 17.17
N PRO A 7 57.59 1.65 16.31
CA PRO A 7 56.21 1.41 16.72
C PRO A 7 55.94 -0.11 16.72
N LYS A 8 55.98 -0.76 17.90
CA LYS A 8 55.54 -2.14 18.08
C LYS A 8 54.02 -2.22 18.22
N LEU A 9 53.43 -2.84 17.20
CA LEU A 9 52.43 -3.91 17.21
C LEU A 9 51.94 -4.49 18.57
N ASN A 10 50.63 -4.74 18.58
CA ASN A 10 49.89 -5.86 19.17
C ASN A 10 49.65 -5.92 20.70
N SER A 11 48.37 -5.79 21.08
CA SER A 11 47.65 -6.74 21.96
C SER A 11 46.14 -6.48 21.86
N LEU A 12 45.39 -7.25 21.08
CA LEU A 12 44.59 -8.41 21.50
C LEU A 12 43.54 -8.14 22.61
N SER A 13 42.28 -7.98 22.18
CA SER A 13 41.09 -8.80 22.49
C SER A 13 40.60 -9.05 23.94
N ARG A 14 39.26 -8.92 24.05
CA ARG A 14 38.25 -9.56 24.94
C ARG A 14 37.77 -8.81 26.18
N ARG A 15 36.52 -8.34 26.12
CA ARG A 15 35.32 -8.84 26.85
C ARG A 15 34.18 -7.82 26.70
N SER A 16 33.13 -8.08 25.92
CA SER A 16 31.91 -8.79 26.32
C SER A 16 31.33 -8.30 27.65
N ILE A 17 30.39 -7.35 27.58
CA ILE A 17 29.30 -7.19 28.55
C ILE A 17 28.03 -6.95 27.74
N LEU A 18 27.34 -8.06 27.48
CA LEU A 18 25.88 -8.09 27.48
C LEU A 18 25.43 -7.67 28.88
N GLY A 19 24.51 -6.73 28.94
CA GLY A 19 23.95 -6.19 30.16
C GLY A 19 22.75 -5.34 29.81
N GLY A 20 21.74 -5.99 29.23
CA GLY A 20 20.39 -5.45 29.22
C GLY A 20 19.87 -5.28 30.64
N ILE A 21 18.82 -4.48 30.72
CA ILE A 21 18.01 -4.13 31.89
C ILE A 21 18.56 -2.98 32.74
N GLY A 22 17.83 -1.86 32.69
CA GLY A 22 17.51 -1.08 33.88
C GLY A 22 17.90 0.40 33.83
N ALA A 23 16.93 1.24 33.49
CA ALA A 23 16.46 2.40 34.28
C ALA A 23 15.87 3.47 33.35
N VAL A 24 14.56 3.44 33.14
CA VAL A 24 13.81 4.63 32.70
C VAL A 24 13.84 5.61 33.87
N GLY A 25 14.73 6.60 33.78
CA GLY A 25 14.83 7.70 34.71
C GLY A 25 14.09 8.90 34.17
N ILE A 26 13.03 9.29 34.87
CA ILE A 26 12.22 10.51 34.66
C ILE A 26 13.10 11.74 34.42
N ALA A 27 12.91 12.43 33.28
CA ALA A 27 12.71 13.89 33.18
C ALA A 27 12.83 14.38 31.72
N SER A 28 11.76 14.94 31.16
CA SER A 28 11.82 16.27 30.55
C SER A 28 10.43 16.83 30.23
N ALA A 29 9.99 17.76 31.07
CA ALA A 29 9.04 18.78 30.69
C ALA A 29 9.71 19.73 29.68
N GLY A 30 9.16 19.85 28.48
CA GLY A 30 9.35 20.98 27.55
C GLY A 30 10.76 21.22 26.96
N ALA A 31 10.80 21.34 25.64
CA ALA A 31 11.90 21.74 24.76
C ALA A 31 12.92 20.63 24.42
N GLY A 32 12.91 20.25 23.14
CA GLY A 32 13.68 19.14 22.59
C GLY A 32 15.19 19.24 22.77
N LEU A 33 15.78 18.08 23.04
CA LEU A 33 17.15 17.67 22.71
C LEU A 33 17.12 16.14 22.60
N GLY A 34 17.51 15.62 21.43
CA GLY A 34 17.26 14.24 21.03
C GLY A 34 18.05 13.15 21.75
N THR A 35 17.58 11.92 21.58
CA THR A 35 18.29 10.68 21.91
C THR A 35 17.94 9.59 20.89
N SER A 36 18.86 9.42 19.92
CA SER A 36 19.15 8.26 19.06
C SER A 36 18.05 7.24 18.75
N ALA A 37 17.46 7.35 17.56
CA ALA A 37 17.08 6.18 16.78
C ALA A 37 18.36 5.47 16.26
N PHE A 38 18.33 4.14 16.18
CA PHE A 38 19.45 3.32 15.76
C PHE A 38 19.21 2.89 14.31
N PHE A 39 19.85 3.56 13.35
CA PHE A 39 19.89 3.15 11.95
C PHE A 39 21.34 2.88 11.54
N SER A 40 21.60 1.69 11.00
CA SER A 40 22.91 1.30 10.47
C SER A 40 22.79 1.01 8.98
N ASP A 41 23.50 1.78 8.14
CA ASP A 41 23.92 1.29 6.83
C ASP A 41 25.13 0.37 7.04
N GLU A 42 24.92 -0.95 7.10
CA GLU A 42 26.04 -1.86 7.30
C GLU A 42 26.84 -2.04 6.00
N GLU A 43 27.90 -1.23 5.87
CA GLU A 43 28.93 -1.34 4.84
C GLU A 43 30.18 -2.04 5.40
N GLU A 44 30.48 -3.28 4.97
CA GLU A 44 31.80 -3.87 5.17
C GLU A 44 32.51 -4.15 3.83
N PHE A 45 33.44 -3.26 3.44
CA PHE A 45 34.34 -3.50 2.32
C PHE A 45 35.72 -3.97 2.79
N MET A 46 36.04 -5.24 2.52
CA MET A 46 37.42 -5.72 2.42
C MET A 46 37.74 -6.06 0.95
N ASN A 47 38.27 -5.06 0.23
CA ASN A 47 38.91 -5.15 -1.09
C ASN A 47 38.09 -5.77 -2.24
N ASN A 48 37.45 -4.94 -3.08
CA ASN A 48 37.78 -4.73 -4.50
C ASN A 48 36.72 -3.81 -5.14
N SER A 49 37.12 -2.98 -6.09
CA SER A 49 36.28 -1.89 -6.60
C SER A 49 35.18 -2.35 -7.56
N LEU A 50 33.92 -2.16 -7.20
CA LEU A 50 32.79 -1.97 -8.12
C LEU A 50 31.81 -0.99 -7.45
N GLN A 51 31.48 0.08 -8.17
CA GLN A 51 30.58 1.13 -7.71
C GLN A 51 29.14 0.59 -7.69
N ALA A 52 28.59 0.31 -6.50
CA ALA A 52 27.17 0.04 -6.32
C ALA A 52 26.41 1.38 -6.35
N GLY A 53 25.33 1.46 -7.11
CA GLY A 53 24.44 2.62 -7.12
C GLY A 53 23.64 2.65 -5.82
N THR A 54 23.38 3.85 -5.32
CA THR A 54 22.42 4.10 -4.23
C THR A 54 21.05 3.57 -4.64
N LEU A 55 20.38 2.80 -3.79
CA LEU A 55 18.98 2.47 -4.00
C LEU A 55 18.15 3.66 -3.52
N ASP A 56 17.44 4.32 -4.44
CA ASP A 56 16.66 5.52 -4.18
C ASP A 56 15.25 5.11 -3.71
N LEU A 57 15.09 4.98 -2.38
CA LEU A 57 13.80 4.78 -1.73
C LEU A 57 13.21 6.14 -1.36
N LYS A 58 12.02 6.42 -1.88
CA LYS A 58 11.31 7.66 -1.58
C LYS A 58 9.93 7.36 -1.02
N LEU A 59 9.51 8.17 -0.05
CA LEU A 59 8.27 7.98 0.68
C LEU A 59 7.39 9.22 0.59
N ASP A 60 6.09 9.04 0.42
CA ASP A 60 5.06 10.04 0.68
C ASP A 60 4.12 9.48 1.77
N TYR A 61 3.47 10.34 2.54
CA TYR A 61 2.53 9.91 3.57
C TYR A 61 1.43 10.93 3.81
N LYS A 62 0.30 10.44 4.31
CA LYS A 62 -0.82 11.23 4.84
C LYS A 62 -1.27 10.63 6.15
N ALA A 63 -1.43 11.46 7.18
CA ALA A 63 -1.87 11.03 8.51
C ALA A 63 -3.09 11.81 8.97
N THR A 64 -4.16 11.10 9.34
CA THR A 64 -5.39 11.69 9.84
C THR A 64 -5.82 11.14 11.19
N TYR A 65 -6.63 11.92 11.91
CA TYR A 65 -7.20 11.55 13.20
C TYR A 65 -8.70 11.85 13.22
N LEU A 66 -9.48 10.87 13.66
CA LEU A 66 -10.93 10.89 13.80
C LEU A 66 -11.28 10.97 15.28
N GLY A 67 -11.42 12.20 15.80
CA GLY A 67 -11.84 12.46 17.18
C GLY A 67 -13.24 13.07 17.30
N GLY A 68 -13.92 13.30 16.17
CA GLY A 68 -15.21 14.00 16.11
C GLY A 68 -15.08 15.52 16.14
N GLN A 69 -16.18 16.22 15.83
CA GLN A 69 -16.20 17.67 15.63
C GLN A 69 -15.81 18.48 16.88
N GLY A 70 -15.12 19.60 16.67
CA GLY A 70 -14.80 20.57 17.72
C GLY A 70 -13.63 20.19 18.62
N ARG A 71 -12.83 19.20 18.23
CA ARG A 71 -11.64 18.73 18.95
C ARG A 71 -10.33 19.39 18.49
N LEU A 72 -10.35 20.30 17.50
CA LEU A 72 -9.15 20.94 16.94
C LEU A 72 -8.13 21.41 18.01
N ALA A 73 -8.58 22.19 19.00
CA ALA A 73 -7.69 22.68 20.07
C ALA A 73 -7.11 21.59 20.97
N SER A 74 -7.80 20.43 21.07
CA SER A 74 -7.29 19.26 21.79
C SER A 74 -6.21 18.56 20.97
N VAL A 75 -6.41 18.43 19.66
CA VAL A 75 -5.42 17.84 18.74
C VAL A 75 -4.17 18.73 18.62
N GLU A 76 -4.34 20.06 18.60
CA GLU A 76 -3.21 20.99 18.69
C GLU A 76 -2.40 20.78 19.98
N ALA A 77 -3.08 20.53 21.10
CA ALA A 77 -2.45 20.31 22.40
C ALA A 77 -1.75 18.95 22.52
N MET A 78 -2.19 17.95 21.76
CA MET A 78 -1.58 16.61 21.64
C MET A 78 -0.16 16.66 21.04
N GLY A 79 0.19 17.74 20.35
CA GLY A 79 1.52 17.91 19.74
C GLY A 79 1.51 18.27 18.25
N TYR A 80 0.33 18.51 17.67
CA TYR A 80 0.16 18.83 16.25
C TYR A 80 -0.25 20.29 16.03
N PRO A 81 0.67 21.27 16.15
CA PRO A 81 0.33 22.70 16.12
C PRO A 81 -0.14 23.21 14.74
N ASN A 82 0.07 22.42 13.68
CA ASN A 82 -0.33 22.74 12.31
C ASN A 82 -1.49 21.86 11.83
N VAL A 83 -2.21 21.21 12.75
CA VAL A 83 -3.36 20.36 12.41
C VAL A 83 -4.45 21.16 11.72
N GLU A 84 -5.08 20.56 10.70
CA GLU A 84 -6.20 21.16 9.98
C GLU A 84 -7.45 20.26 10.10
N GLU A 85 -8.62 20.85 10.35
CA GLU A 85 -9.89 20.10 10.33
C GLU A 85 -10.39 19.97 8.90
N ILE A 86 -10.61 18.74 8.44
CA ILE A 86 -11.10 18.46 7.10
C ILE A 86 -12.58 18.84 7.05
N THR A 87 -12.96 19.61 6.02
CA THR A 87 -14.34 20.05 5.80
C THR A 87 -14.89 19.48 4.51
N ASP A 88 -16.15 19.05 4.54
CA ASP A 88 -16.92 18.63 3.37
C ASP A 88 -18.05 19.65 3.13
N ASP A 89 -18.11 20.22 1.92
CA ASP A 89 -19.01 21.33 1.57
C ASP A 89 -19.00 22.53 2.56
N GLY A 90 -17.86 22.72 3.24
CA GLY A 90 -17.67 23.77 4.25
C GLY A 90 -18.18 23.43 5.65
N GLU A 91 -18.63 22.20 5.88
CA GLU A 91 -19.02 21.69 7.19
C GLU A 91 -17.90 20.81 7.78
N PRO A 92 -17.56 20.95 9.08
CA PRO A 92 -16.54 20.13 9.73
C PRO A 92 -16.91 18.64 9.72
N THR A 93 -15.98 17.80 9.26
CA THR A 93 -16.20 16.34 9.25
C THR A 93 -15.92 15.69 10.61
N GLY A 94 -15.11 16.33 11.45
CA GLY A 94 -14.55 15.73 12.66
C GLY A 94 -13.30 14.88 12.40
N ARG A 95 -12.78 14.90 11.16
CA ARG A 95 -11.46 14.38 10.77
C ARG A 95 -10.43 15.52 10.79
N TYR A 96 -9.23 15.20 11.24
CA TYR A 96 -8.13 16.14 11.40
C TYR A 96 -6.90 15.65 10.62
N LEU A 97 -6.36 16.47 9.73
CA LEU A 97 -5.10 16.23 9.05
C LEU A 97 -3.96 16.56 10.01
N LEU A 98 -3.26 15.54 10.50
CA LEU A 98 -2.16 15.69 11.46
C LEU A 98 -0.86 16.13 10.78
N ALA A 99 -0.55 15.46 9.68
CA ALA A 99 0.64 15.71 8.87
C ALA A 99 0.48 15.02 7.50
N GLN A 100 1.20 15.53 6.51
CA GLN A 100 1.36 14.90 5.20
C GLN A 100 2.71 15.31 4.61
N ALA A 101 3.24 14.54 3.66
CA ALA A 101 4.41 15.01 2.92
C ALA A 101 4.05 16.27 2.11
N PRO A 102 5.03 17.14 1.81
CA PRO A 102 4.78 18.34 1.04
C PRO A 102 4.23 17.97 -0.34
N SER A 103 3.04 18.45 -0.68
CA SER A 103 2.54 18.30 -2.05
C SER A 103 2.97 19.51 -2.89
N PRO A 104 3.20 19.34 -4.22
CA PRO A 104 3.35 20.46 -5.13
C PRO A 104 2.04 21.24 -5.17
N ALA A 105 1.91 22.27 -4.33
CA ALA A 105 0.65 22.98 -4.12
C ALA A 105 -0.03 23.41 -5.45
N ASP A 106 -1.34 23.18 -5.50
CA ASP A 106 -2.39 23.58 -6.49
C ASP A 106 -3.06 22.47 -7.34
N MET A 107 -2.79 21.17 -7.17
CA MET A 107 -3.55 20.13 -7.92
C MET A 107 -3.85 18.88 -7.07
N GLN A 108 -5.16 18.66 -6.88
CA GLN A 108 -5.80 17.41 -6.48
C GLN A 108 -5.55 16.87 -5.06
N GLU A 109 -6.48 16.01 -4.59
CA GLU A 109 -6.34 15.29 -3.33
C GLU A 109 -5.05 14.45 -3.36
N TRP A 110 -4.47 14.15 -2.20
CA TRP A 110 -3.19 13.42 -2.12
C TRP A 110 -3.28 12.03 -2.80
N GLU A 111 -4.43 11.38 -2.65
CA GLU A 111 -4.79 10.11 -3.25
C GLU A 111 -4.66 10.16 -4.78
N ASP A 112 -5.20 11.21 -5.41
CA ASP A 112 -5.12 11.43 -6.85
C ASP A 112 -3.68 11.68 -7.34
N LEU A 113 -2.82 12.25 -6.49
CA LEU A 113 -1.40 12.47 -6.80
C LEU A 113 -0.62 11.15 -6.79
N VAL A 114 -0.87 10.30 -5.80
CA VAL A 114 -0.18 9.02 -5.61
C VAL A 114 -0.65 7.96 -6.61
N GLN A 115 -1.95 7.94 -6.93
CA GLN A 115 -2.55 7.02 -7.90
C GLN A 115 -2.40 7.49 -9.35
N GLY A 116 -2.16 8.79 -9.58
CA GLY A 116 -2.09 9.38 -10.90
C GLY A 116 -0.71 9.27 -11.57
N GLU A 117 -0.68 9.15 -12.90
CA GLU A 117 0.56 9.26 -13.70
C GLU A 117 1.08 10.71 -13.83
N ALA A 118 0.39 11.67 -13.22
CA ALA A 118 0.66 13.09 -13.41
C ALA A 118 1.97 13.54 -12.74
N PHE A 119 2.44 12.80 -11.74
CA PHE A 119 3.63 13.12 -10.98
C PHE A 119 4.63 11.95 -11.00
N ASP A 120 5.78 12.18 -11.61
CA ASP A 120 6.88 11.21 -11.62
C ASP A 120 7.64 11.32 -10.28
N PHE A 121 7.26 10.50 -9.31
CA PHE A 121 7.90 10.39 -7.99
C PHE A 121 9.39 9.98 -8.08
N CYS A 122 9.81 9.37 -9.18
CA CYS A 122 11.20 9.01 -9.42
C CYS A 122 12.01 10.12 -10.10
N SER A 123 11.37 11.23 -10.44
CA SER A 123 12.07 12.40 -10.97
C SER A 123 12.89 13.12 -9.89
N PRO A 124 14.03 13.77 -10.24
CA PRO A 124 14.77 14.61 -9.31
C PRO A 124 13.98 15.83 -8.80
N ALA A 125 12.86 16.18 -9.45
CA ALA A 125 11.98 17.25 -9.00
C ALA A 125 11.07 16.79 -7.85
N ALA A 126 10.84 15.48 -7.73
CA ALA A 126 10.04 14.91 -6.66
C ALA A 126 10.76 14.87 -5.31
N ASP A 127 12.08 14.95 -5.28
CA ASP A 127 12.89 14.96 -4.06
C ASP A 127 12.55 16.12 -3.09
N GLU A 128 11.90 17.19 -3.58
CA GLU A 128 11.43 18.31 -2.74
C GLU A 128 10.10 18.01 -2.04
N PHE A 129 9.36 17.03 -2.54
CA PHE A 129 8.01 16.64 -2.11
C PHE A 129 8.00 15.29 -1.39
N LEU A 130 9.08 14.52 -1.53
CA LEU A 130 9.22 13.21 -0.95
C LEU A 130 10.10 13.24 0.30
N VAL A 131 9.73 12.38 1.23
CA VAL A 131 10.52 12.10 2.42
C VAL A 131 11.59 11.06 2.05
N ASN A 132 12.85 11.44 2.24
CA ASN A 132 13.99 10.53 2.18
C ASN A 132 14.44 10.18 3.60
N GLY A 133 14.42 8.90 3.99
CA GLY A 133 14.89 8.44 5.29
C GLY A 133 14.07 8.99 6.48
N ASP A 134 14.73 9.69 7.41
CA ASP A 134 14.26 10.11 8.76
C ASP A 134 13.03 11.07 8.82
N GLY A 135 12.20 11.20 7.78
CA GLY A 135 11.15 12.23 7.72
C GLY A 135 9.71 11.77 7.97
N ILE A 136 9.45 10.48 8.19
CA ILE A 136 8.14 10.07 8.74
C ILE A 136 8.11 10.57 10.19
N PRO A 137 7.13 11.40 10.58
CA PRO A 137 7.07 11.96 11.91
C PRO A 137 6.78 10.86 12.94
N MET A 138 7.38 10.98 14.12
CA MET A 138 6.92 10.23 15.29
C MET A 138 5.46 10.61 15.57
N PHE A 139 4.61 9.61 15.74
CA PHE A 139 3.23 9.81 16.13
C PHE A 139 3.12 9.77 17.65
N THR A 140 2.35 10.69 18.22
CA THR A 140 2.08 10.71 19.66
C THR A 140 0.58 10.88 19.85
N LEU A 141 -0.01 9.94 20.57
CA LEU A 141 -1.41 9.93 20.92
C LEU A 141 -1.52 10.24 22.42
N ASP A 142 -2.18 11.36 22.73
CA ASP A 142 -2.41 11.86 24.09
C ASP A 142 -3.86 12.36 24.20
N ASP A 143 -4.54 12.12 25.32
CA ASP A 143 -5.97 12.40 25.54
C ASP A 143 -6.90 11.75 24.50
N VAL A 144 -6.57 10.54 24.04
CA VAL A 144 -7.42 9.72 23.19
C VAL A 144 -8.69 9.31 23.95
N LYS A 145 -9.84 9.35 23.28
CA LYS A 145 -11.14 8.97 23.84
C LYS A 145 -11.62 7.65 23.22
N PRO A 146 -12.34 6.81 24.00
CA PRO A 146 -12.99 5.63 23.42
C PRO A 146 -13.89 6.03 22.25
N GLY A 147 -13.66 5.38 21.10
CA GLY A 147 -14.28 5.70 19.82
C GLY A 147 -13.47 6.57 18.89
N ASP A 148 -12.34 7.14 19.35
CA ASP A 148 -11.39 7.82 18.48
C ASP A 148 -10.64 6.80 17.63
N SER A 149 -10.32 7.18 16.40
CA SER A 149 -9.48 6.41 15.50
C SER A 149 -8.52 7.32 14.74
N GLY A 150 -7.59 6.73 14.00
CA GLY A 150 -6.70 7.46 13.13
C GLY A 150 -6.05 6.56 12.11
N GLU A 151 -5.47 7.20 11.11
CA GLU A 151 -5.03 6.57 9.88
C GLU A 151 -3.69 7.16 9.45
N VAL A 152 -2.81 6.32 8.93
CA VAL A 152 -1.58 6.74 8.24
C VAL A 152 -1.42 5.90 6.99
N THR A 153 -1.39 6.55 5.83
CA THR A 153 -1.08 5.91 4.55
C THR A 153 0.34 6.30 4.17
N VAL A 154 1.15 5.33 3.76
CA VAL A 154 2.49 5.58 3.23
C VAL A 154 2.60 5.01 1.84
N SER A 155 2.98 5.83 0.86
CA SER A 155 3.37 5.35 -0.46
C SER A 155 4.88 5.23 -0.56
N ILE A 156 5.32 4.13 -1.18
CA ILE A 156 6.71 3.70 -1.23
C ILE A 156 7.10 3.59 -2.68
N HIS A 157 8.07 4.40 -3.12
CA HIS A 157 8.52 4.44 -4.50
C HIS A 157 9.92 3.83 -4.63
N ILE A 158 10.02 2.71 -5.35
CA ILE A 158 11.28 2.01 -5.64
C ILE A 158 11.69 2.37 -7.07
N CYS A 159 12.58 3.34 -7.23
CA CYS A 159 12.80 3.98 -8.54
C CYS A 159 13.76 3.28 -9.48
N ASP A 160 14.82 2.67 -8.94
CA ASP A 160 15.94 2.19 -9.77
C ASP A 160 15.92 0.67 -9.93
N ASN A 161 16.46 -0.04 -8.93
CA ASN A 161 16.70 -1.47 -9.02
C ASN A 161 15.68 -2.24 -8.18
N PRO A 162 15.25 -3.44 -8.62
CA PRO A 162 14.37 -4.26 -7.81
C PRO A 162 14.97 -4.56 -6.43
N GLY A 163 14.15 -4.52 -5.40
CA GLY A 163 14.57 -4.62 -4.01
C GLY A 163 13.55 -5.34 -3.14
N TYR A 164 14.04 -6.00 -2.09
CA TYR A 164 13.19 -6.50 -1.02
C TYR A 164 12.92 -5.36 -0.04
N LEU A 165 11.69 -5.27 0.44
CA LEU A 165 11.23 -4.22 1.34
C LEU A 165 10.93 -4.84 2.72
N ARG A 166 11.29 -4.15 3.79
CA ARG A 166 10.99 -4.54 5.17
C ARG A 166 10.41 -3.37 5.92
N MET A 167 9.26 -3.58 6.55
CA MET A 167 8.65 -2.64 7.49
C MET A 167 9.21 -2.88 8.89
N MET A 168 9.56 -1.81 9.57
CA MET A 168 10.05 -1.78 10.95
C MET A 168 9.22 -0.79 11.76
N GLY A 169 9.11 -0.97 13.07
CA GLY A 169 8.48 0.03 13.93
C GLY A 169 8.63 -0.28 15.40
N ASP A 170 8.57 0.75 16.23
CA ASP A 170 8.74 0.65 17.68
C ASP A 170 7.75 1.56 18.43
N ILE A 171 7.34 1.11 19.62
CA ILE A 171 6.71 1.99 20.62
C ILE A 171 7.82 2.78 21.29
N THR A 172 7.76 4.10 21.16
CA THR A 172 8.78 5.04 21.63
C THR A 172 8.43 5.68 22.97
N GLY A 173 7.16 5.58 23.39
CA GLY A 173 6.70 5.95 24.72
C GLY A 173 5.37 5.27 25.06
N ASN A 174 5.19 4.88 26.32
CA ASN A 174 3.92 4.36 26.83
C ASN A 174 3.79 4.77 28.30
N ALA A 175 3.05 5.85 28.57
CA ALA A 175 3.08 6.55 29.84
C ALA A 175 1.69 6.83 30.39
N GLU A 176 1.50 6.47 31.66
CA GLU A 176 0.28 6.72 32.44
C GLU A 176 -0.05 8.21 32.60
N ASN A 177 0.98 9.05 32.76
CA ASN A 177 0.90 10.49 33.10
C ASN A 177 0.19 10.84 34.44
N GLY A 178 -0.76 10.04 34.90
CA GLY A 178 -1.42 10.11 36.20
C GLY A 178 -2.70 9.28 36.21
N GLN A 179 -3.40 9.24 37.35
CA GLN A 179 -4.66 8.51 37.44
C GLN A 179 -5.81 9.37 37.92
N THR A 180 -6.91 9.32 37.19
CA THR A 180 -8.15 9.99 37.56
C THR A 180 -9.00 9.11 38.48
N GLU A 181 -9.90 9.71 39.27
CA GLU A 181 -10.81 8.92 40.12
C GLU A 181 -11.66 7.91 39.31
N PRO A 182 -12.20 8.24 38.12
CA PRO A 182 -12.92 7.26 37.29
C PRO A 182 -12.08 6.05 36.84
N GLU A 183 -10.81 6.26 36.55
CA GLU A 183 -9.84 5.26 36.11
C GLU A 183 -9.41 4.32 37.24
N ILE A 184 -9.05 4.88 38.41
CA ILE A 184 -8.78 4.08 39.61
C ILE A 184 -9.96 3.16 39.97
N ASN A 185 -11.18 3.62 39.69
CA ASN A 185 -12.38 2.83 39.93
C ASN A 185 -12.62 1.75 38.86
N ALA A 186 -12.08 1.91 37.65
CA ALA A 186 -12.21 0.96 36.55
C ALA A 186 -11.17 -0.17 36.67
N GLU A 187 -9.90 0.17 36.86
CA GLU A 187 -8.78 -0.77 36.75
C GLU A 187 -7.97 -0.95 38.04
N GLY A 188 -7.95 0.06 38.92
CA GLY A 188 -7.21 0.05 40.18
C GLY A 188 -6.12 1.12 40.20
N GLU A 189 -5.26 1.08 41.22
CA GLU A 189 -4.09 1.97 41.25
C GLU A 189 -2.98 1.36 40.38
N ASP A 190 -2.54 2.08 39.35
CA ASP A 190 -1.30 1.76 38.66
C ASP A 190 -0.10 1.99 39.60
N THR A 191 0.85 1.07 39.53
CA THR A 191 2.05 1.05 40.38
C THR A 191 3.35 1.00 39.60
N ASP A 192 3.32 0.78 38.30
CA ASP A 192 4.53 0.66 37.48
C ASP A 192 4.77 1.87 36.55
N GLY A 193 3.76 2.73 36.36
CA GLY A 193 3.82 3.97 35.60
C GLY A 193 3.76 3.77 34.08
N ILE A 194 3.40 2.58 33.62
CA ILE A 194 3.23 2.22 32.22
C ILE A 194 1.75 2.29 31.89
N GLY A 195 1.38 3.08 30.88
CA GLY A 195 -0.03 3.19 30.48
C GLY A 195 -0.54 1.97 29.72
N GLU A 196 -1.83 1.76 29.76
CA GLU A 196 -2.58 0.66 29.15
C GLU A 196 -3.03 0.99 27.72
N LEU A 197 -2.93 2.26 27.30
CA LEU A 197 -3.39 2.72 25.99
C LEU A 197 -2.84 1.90 24.80
N ALA A 198 -1.56 1.49 24.82
CA ALA A 198 -0.99 0.67 23.76
C ALA A 198 -1.57 -0.76 23.70
N ASP A 199 -2.02 -1.29 24.84
CA ASP A 199 -2.68 -2.61 24.91
C ASP A 199 -4.18 -2.51 24.57
N ALA A 200 -4.77 -1.32 24.68
CA ALA A 200 -6.18 -1.06 24.40
C ALA A 200 -6.47 -0.63 22.94
N ILE A 201 -5.51 0.01 22.27
CA ILE A 201 -5.66 0.40 20.86
C ILE A 201 -5.57 -0.84 19.98
N GLU A 202 -6.55 -1.02 19.11
CA GLU A 202 -6.54 -2.02 18.04
C GLU A 202 -5.88 -1.41 16.80
N VAL A 203 -4.94 -2.13 16.18
CA VAL A 203 -4.20 -1.71 15.00
C VAL A 203 -4.36 -2.73 13.87
N CYS A 204 -4.54 -2.24 12.66
CA CYS A 204 -4.50 -3.02 11.43
C CYS A 204 -3.53 -2.38 10.44
N VAL A 205 -2.65 -3.19 9.85
CA VAL A 205 -1.70 -2.79 8.81
C VAL A 205 -1.90 -3.68 7.61
N TRP A 206 -1.99 -3.12 6.41
CA TRP A 206 -2.28 -3.89 5.19
C TRP A 206 -1.57 -3.34 3.96
N TYR A 207 -1.50 -4.18 2.93
CA TYR A 207 -1.14 -3.76 1.58
C TYR A 207 -2.31 -3.00 0.99
N ASP A 208 -2.13 -1.69 0.89
CA ASP A 208 -3.11 -0.79 0.31
C ASP A 208 -2.84 -0.72 -1.20
N GLU A 209 -3.68 -1.38 -2.00
CA GLU A 209 -3.39 -1.61 -3.43
C GLU A 209 -3.85 -0.46 -4.31
N ASP A 210 -4.88 0.26 -3.86
CA ASP A 210 -5.39 1.43 -4.54
C ASP A 210 -5.02 2.73 -3.85
N CYS A 211 -4.33 2.70 -2.71
CA CYS A 211 -3.90 3.88 -1.94
C CYS A 211 -5.07 4.73 -1.42
N ASP A 212 -6.25 4.15 -1.24
CA ASP A 212 -7.45 4.86 -0.77
C ASP A 212 -7.58 4.90 0.76
N ASN A 213 -6.69 4.17 1.45
CA ASN A 213 -6.63 4.05 2.90
C ASN A 213 -7.91 3.48 3.55
N VAL A 214 -8.56 2.55 2.86
CA VAL A 214 -9.68 1.77 3.35
C VAL A 214 -9.27 0.32 3.27
N PHE A 215 -9.26 -0.38 4.41
CA PHE A 215 -8.98 -1.81 4.34
C PHE A 215 -10.13 -2.56 3.65
N GLU A 216 -9.86 -3.13 2.48
CA GLU A 216 -10.83 -3.86 1.66
C GLU A 216 -10.55 -5.37 1.66
N PRO A 217 -11.03 -6.15 2.65
CA PRO A 217 -10.73 -7.59 2.75
C PRO A 217 -11.29 -8.46 1.61
N THR A 218 -12.12 -7.88 0.74
CA THR A 218 -12.77 -8.55 -0.39
C THR A 218 -12.63 -7.81 -1.71
N GLY A 219 -11.80 -6.76 -1.81
CA GLY A 219 -11.67 -5.92 -3.01
C GLY A 219 -12.95 -5.16 -3.33
N THR A 220 -13.71 -4.85 -2.28
CA THR A 220 -15.03 -4.23 -2.35
C THR A 220 -15.00 -2.97 -1.51
N GLY A 221 -15.34 -1.85 -2.15
CA GLY A 221 -15.35 -0.45 -1.71
C GLY A 221 -15.75 -0.14 -0.28
N GLN A 222 -15.70 1.14 0.06
CA GLN A 222 -16.28 1.71 1.29
C GLN A 222 -17.75 1.30 1.58
N GLN A 223 -18.48 0.74 0.60
CA GLN A 223 -19.83 0.17 0.78
C GLN A 223 -19.94 -1.36 0.62
N GLN A 224 -18.82 -2.08 0.54
CA GLN A 224 -18.74 -3.52 0.24
C GLN A 224 -19.27 -3.89 -1.15
N GLU A 225 -19.30 -2.95 -2.11
CA GLU A 225 -19.80 -3.19 -3.47
C GLU A 225 -18.64 -3.04 -4.47
N LEU A 226 -18.34 -4.12 -5.20
CA LEU A 226 -17.44 -4.11 -6.34
C LEU A 226 -18.26 -4.02 -7.63
N GLU A 227 -17.90 -3.10 -8.51
CA GLU A 227 -18.50 -2.95 -9.83
C GLU A 227 -17.48 -3.32 -10.91
N VAL A 228 -17.77 -4.36 -11.69
CA VAL A 228 -16.88 -4.85 -12.75
C VAL A 228 -17.45 -4.60 -14.13
N ALA A 229 -16.74 -3.83 -14.95
CA ALA A 229 -17.00 -3.69 -16.38
C ALA A 229 -16.13 -4.65 -17.19
N LEU A 230 -16.73 -5.69 -17.78
CA LEU A 230 -16.03 -6.58 -18.73
C LEU A 230 -16.08 -5.96 -20.13
N VAL A 231 -14.98 -5.32 -20.55
CA VAL A 231 -14.83 -4.62 -21.83
C VAL A 231 -14.13 -5.52 -22.84
N SER A 232 -14.91 -6.10 -23.75
CA SER A 232 -14.49 -7.19 -24.63
C SER A 232 -14.34 -6.76 -26.09
N ASP A 233 -13.16 -7.02 -26.67
CA ASP A 233 -12.95 -6.89 -28.11
C ASP A 233 -13.75 -7.97 -28.85
N VAL A 234 -14.65 -7.53 -29.73
CA VAL A 234 -15.43 -8.37 -30.65
C VAL A 234 -15.13 -8.04 -32.10
N SER A 235 -13.92 -7.54 -32.38
CA SER A 235 -13.46 -7.24 -33.73
C SER A 235 -13.41 -8.48 -34.62
N GLY A 236 -13.27 -8.28 -35.94
CA GLY A 236 -13.22 -9.39 -36.89
C GLY A 236 -12.08 -10.40 -36.64
N SER A 237 -10.97 -9.98 -36.02
CA SER A 237 -9.84 -10.86 -35.66
C SER A 237 -10.19 -11.86 -34.57
N MET A 238 -11.11 -11.51 -33.68
CA MET A 238 -11.60 -12.36 -32.59
C MET A 238 -12.46 -13.54 -33.06
N SER A 239 -12.80 -13.64 -34.35
CA SER A 239 -13.66 -14.71 -34.85
C SER A 239 -13.14 -16.12 -34.56
N GLY A 240 -14.05 -17.06 -34.30
CA GLY A 240 -13.68 -18.47 -34.05
C GLY A 240 -13.32 -18.72 -32.58
N SER A 241 -12.19 -19.39 -32.33
CA SER A 241 -11.82 -19.85 -30.99
C SER A 241 -11.51 -18.72 -30.02
N ALA A 242 -11.01 -17.58 -30.49
CA ALA A 242 -10.74 -16.41 -29.65
C ALA A 242 -12.02 -15.91 -28.96
N LEU A 243 -13.08 -15.64 -29.74
CA LEU A 243 -14.37 -15.22 -29.19
C LEU A 243 -15.00 -16.29 -28.31
N THR A 244 -14.96 -17.57 -28.69
CA THR A 244 -15.54 -18.63 -27.84
C THR A 244 -14.78 -18.79 -26.52
N SER A 245 -13.47 -18.60 -26.51
CA SER A 245 -12.67 -18.69 -25.28
C SER A 245 -12.86 -17.45 -24.41
N LEU A 246 -12.97 -16.25 -25.01
CA LEU A 246 -13.39 -15.03 -24.31
C LEU A 246 -14.74 -15.23 -23.62
N GLN A 247 -15.75 -15.76 -24.35
CA GLN A 247 -17.07 -16.01 -23.79
C GLN A 247 -17.00 -16.98 -22.60
N SER A 248 -16.24 -18.07 -22.72
CA SER A 248 -16.03 -19.04 -21.62
C SER A 248 -15.35 -18.39 -20.40
N ALA A 249 -14.24 -17.70 -20.62
CA ALA A 249 -13.43 -17.13 -19.55
C ALA A 249 -14.14 -15.98 -18.83
N ALA A 250 -14.74 -15.05 -19.59
CA ALA A 250 -15.48 -13.93 -19.03
C ALA A 250 -16.74 -14.39 -18.27
N THR A 251 -17.47 -15.39 -18.76
CA THR A 251 -18.61 -15.95 -18.00
C THR A 251 -18.17 -16.71 -16.74
N SER A 252 -17.00 -17.34 -16.78
CA SER A 252 -16.39 -17.99 -15.60
C SER A 252 -15.93 -16.96 -14.56
N PHE A 253 -15.39 -15.82 -14.99
CA PHE A 253 -15.10 -14.69 -14.10
C PHE A 253 -16.38 -14.22 -13.38
N VAL A 254 -17.46 -14.00 -14.13
CA VAL A 254 -18.76 -13.60 -13.57
C VAL A 254 -19.33 -14.64 -12.60
N ASP A 255 -19.03 -15.93 -12.77
CA ASP A 255 -19.42 -16.98 -11.81
C ASP A 255 -18.68 -16.91 -10.46
N ASN A 256 -17.58 -16.16 -10.35
CA ASN A 256 -16.88 -15.92 -9.09
C ASN A 256 -17.44 -14.73 -8.30
N LEU A 257 -18.23 -13.85 -8.93
CA LEU A 257 -18.84 -12.70 -8.29
C LEU A 257 -19.98 -13.12 -7.35
N ALA A 258 -20.14 -12.40 -6.24
CA ALA A 258 -21.20 -12.66 -5.28
C ALA A 258 -21.87 -11.37 -4.84
N SER A 259 -23.18 -11.41 -4.58
CA SER A 259 -23.90 -10.22 -4.13
C SER A 259 -23.26 -9.69 -2.84
N PRO A 260 -22.95 -8.37 -2.77
CA PRO A 260 -23.52 -7.30 -3.59
C PRO A 260 -22.74 -6.89 -4.86
N ASP A 261 -21.72 -7.62 -5.29
CA ASP A 261 -20.96 -7.31 -6.51
C ASP A 261 -21.84 -7.21 -7.76
N GLU A 262 -21.56 -6.23 -8.60
CA GLU A 262 -22.24 -5.99 -9.86
C GLU A 262 -21.31 -6.16 -11.06
N ALA A 263 -21.85 -6.66 -12.16
CA ALA A 263 -21.12 -6.78 -13.41
C ALA A 263 -21.88 -6.18 -14.59
N ALA A 264 -21.13 -5.52 -15.47
CA ALA A 264 -21.58 -5.02 -16.75
C ALA A 264 -20.83 -5.73 -17.89
N ALA A 265 -21.51 -5.93 -19.01
CA ALA A 265 -20.92 -6.51 -20.22
C ALA A 265 -20.89 -5.46 -21.32
N ILE A 266 -19.70 -5.10 -21.78
CA ILE A 266 -19.47 -4.11 -22.82
C ILE A 266 -18.68 -4.76 -23.95
N SER A 267 -19.19 -4.67 -25.18
CA SER A 267 -18.44 -5.10 -26.36
C SER A 267 -17.97 -3.91 -27.18
N PHE A 268 -16.80 -4.05 -27.81
CA PHE A 268 -16.32 -3.05 -28.76
C PHE A 268 -15.73 -3.66 -30.02
N SER A 269 -15.92 -2.93 -31.13
CA SER A 269 -15.27 -3.21 -32.41
C SER A 269 -14.87 -1.88 -33.06
N THR A 270 -15.69 -1.37 -33.99
CA THR A 270 -15.50 -0.03 -34.58
C THR A 270 -16.04 1.07 -33.65
N SER A 271 -16.99 0.70 -32.79
CA SER A 271 -17.57 1.46 -31.70
C SER A 271 -17.80 0.51 -30.52
N ALA A 272 -18.08 1.04 -29.34
CA ALA A 272 -18.48 0.25 -28.18
C ALA A 272 -20.00 0.25 -28.00
N THR A 273 -20.50 -0.68 -27.20
CA THR A 273 -21.90 -0.81 -26.82
C THR A 273 -21.97 -1.48 -25.45
N THR A 274 -22.73 -0.88 -24.53
CA THR A 274 -23.17 -1.54 -23.29
C THR A 274 -24.24 -2.58 -23.63
N ASP A 275 -23.86 -3.87 -23.59
CA ASP A 275 -24.75 -5.00 -23.89
C ASP A 275 -25.58 -5.42 -22.68
N GLN A 276 -25.05 -5.21 -21.48
CA GLN A 276 -25.73 -5.36 -20.21
C GLN A 276 -25.19 -4.32 -19.23
N GLU A 277 -26.09 -3.49 -18.68
CA GLU A 277 -25.80 -2.55 -17.58
C GLU A 277 -25.44 -3.31 -16.30
N LEU A 278 -24.76 -2.64 -15.37
CA LEU A 278 -24.40 -3.16 -14.05
C LEU A 278 -25.60 -3.84 -13.38
N THR A 279 -25.40 -5.07 -12.91
CA THR A 279 -26.44 -5.86 -12.26
C THR A 279 -25.84 -6.96 -11.40
N THR A 280 -26.54 -7.29 -10.30
CA THR A 280 -26.31 -8.50 -9.50
C THR A 280 -26.95 -9.76 -10.13
N VAL A 281 -27.69 -9.62 -11.23
CA VAL A 281 -28.28 -10.74 -11.97
C VAL A 281 -27.26 -11.29 -12.97
N TYR A 282 -26.29 -12.05 -12.46
CA TYR A 282 -25.15 -12.57 -13.24
C TYR A 282 -25.54 -13.38 -14.48
N GLN A 283 -26.73 -13.98 -14.50
CA GLN A 283 -27.20 -14.70 -15.69
C GLN A 283 -27.44 -13.76 -16.87
N ASP A 284 -27.90 -12.53 -16.64
CA ASP A 284 -28.17 -11.55 -17.71
C ASP A 284 -26.85 -11.09 -18.34
N VAL A 285 -25.82 -10.87 -17.51
CA VAL A 285 -24.44 -10.55 -17.95
C VAL A 285 -23.87 -11.70 -18.79
N LYS A 286 -24.01 -12.95 -18.32
CA LYS A 286 -23.54 -14.13 -19.05
C LYS A 286 -24.29 -14.33 -20.37
N ASP A 287 -25.58 -14.07 -20.41
CA ASP A 287 -26.38 -14.18 -21.63
C ASP A 287 -25.98 -13.11 -22.66
N ALA A 288 -25.66 -11.89 -22.21
CA ALA A 288 -25.12 -10.82 -23.05
C ALA A 288 -23.76 -11.22 -23.66
N ILE A 289 -22.81 -11.68 -22.83
CA ILE A 289 -21.48 -12.13 -23.28
C ILE A 289 -21.59 -13.27 -24.30
N ASN A 290 -22.43 -14.29 -24.02
CA ASN A 290 -22.66 -15.41 -24.93
C ASN A 290 -23.32 -14.98 -26.26
N GLY A 291 -23.95 -13.80 -26.29
CA GLY A 291 -24.54 -13.20 -27.48
C GLY A 291 -23.54 -12.50 -28.42
N TYR A 292 -22.28 -12.32 -28.02
CA TYR A 292 -21.28 -11.60 -28.80
C TYR A 292 -21.03 -12.22 -30.18
N THR A 293 -20.79 -11.35 -31.15
CA THR A 293 -20.47 -11.74 -32.53
C THR A 293 -19.32 -10.93 -33.08
N ALA A 294 -18.30 -11.61 -33.61
CA ALA A 294 -17.13 -10.96 -34.16
C ALA A 294 -17.42 -10.18 -35.46
N GLY A 295 -16.95 -8.93 -35.55
CA GLY A 295 -17.06 -8.10 -36.74
C GLY A 295 -16.46 -6.71 -36.56
N GLY A 296 -16.35 -5.94 -37.65
CA GLY A 296 -15.83 -4.56 -37.59
C GLY A 296 -14.32 -4.46 -37.38
N GLY A 297 -13.85 -3.24 -37.07
CA GLY A 297 -12.48 -2.94 -36.66
C GLY A 297 -12.27 -3.07 -35.15
N THR A 298 -11.20 -2.45 -34.62
CA THR A 298 -10.82 -2.46 -33.20
C THR A 298 -10.62 -1.04 -32.70
N SER A 299 -11.41 -0.61 -31.71
CA SER A 299 -11.39 0.73 -31.12
C SER A 299 -11.32 0.63 -29.60
N ILE A 300 -10.12 0.36 -29.08
CA ILE A 300 -9.86 0.24 -27.64
C ILE A 300 -10.35 1.47 -26.86
N ALA A 301 -10.07 2.68 -27.36
CA ALA A 301 -10.51 3.92 -26.72
C ALA A 301 -12.02 3.96 -26.51
N SER A 302 -12.81 3.55 -27.53
CA SER A 302 -14.27 3.51 -27.39
C SER A 302 -14.73 2.49 -26.36
N GLY A 303 -14.05 1.34 -26.25
CA GLY A 303 -14.35 0.34 -25.22
C GLY A 303 -14.11 0.89 -23.82
N ILE A 304 -12.97 1.54 -23.60
CA ILE A 304 -12.63 2.16 -22.31
C ILE A 304 -13.60 3.28 -21.97
N ASP A 305 -13.89 4.18 -22.92
CA ASP A 305 -14.80 5.30 -22.70
C ASP A 305 -16.22 4.81 -22.32
N GLU A 306 -16.73 3.78 -22.99
CA GLU A 306 -18.05 3.20 -22.69
C GLU A 306 -18.07 2.47 -21.34
N GLY A 307 -17.03 1.67 -21.04
CA GLY A 307 -16.91 1.00 -19.75
C GLY A 307 -16.79 1.99 -18.59
N ALA A 308 -16.06 3.09 -18.78
CA ALA A 308 -15.94 4.14 -17.79
C ALA A 308 -17.26 4.90 -17.61
N ASP A 309 -17.99 5.17 -18.69
CA ASP A 309 -19.31 5.82 -18.60
C ASP A 309 -20.31 4.95 -17.82
N GLU A 310 -20.32 3.63 -18.05
CA GLU A 310 -21.17 2.70 -17.29
C GLU A 310 -20.79 2.66 -15.80
N LEU A 311 -19.50 2.60 -15.47
CA LEU A 311 -19.03 2.57 -14.07
C LEU A 311 -19.23 3.89 -13.32
N LEU A 312 -19.20 5.04 -14.01
CA LEU A 312 -19.25 6.36 -13.37
C LEU A 312 -20.63 7.01 -13.45
N ASN A 313 -21.30 6.88 -14.59
CA ASN A 313 -22.56 7.56 -14.92
C ASN A 313 -23.69 6.59 -15.28
N GLY A 314 -23.46 5.28 -15.21
CA GLY A 314 -24.45 4.26 -15.50
C GLY A 314 -25.66 4.34 -14.57
N THR A 315 -26.78 3.76 -15.00
CA THR A 315 -28.05 3.83 -14.26
C THR A 315 -27.93 3.24 -12.85
N ASN A 316 -27.10 2.20 -12.70
CA ASN A 316 -26.90 1.47 -11.45
C ASN A 316 -25.54 1.76 -10.80
N ALA A 317 -24.74 2.67 -11.38
CA ALA A 317 -23.43 3.03 -10.83
C ALA A 317 -23.57 3.62 -9.42
N THR A 318 -22.78 3.07 -8.49
CA THR A 318 -22.79 3.41 -7.08
C THR A 318 -21.60 4.29 -6.73
N VAL A 319 -21.85 5.33 -5.94
CA VAL A 319 -20.83 6.25 -5.45
C VAL A 319 -20.05 5.59 -4.31
N GLY A 320 -18.72 5.51 -4.44
CA GLY A 320 -17.84 4.90 -3.43
C GLY A 320 -17.71 3.37 -3.52
N ALA A 321 -18.29 2.74 -4.56
CA ALA A 321 -17.98 1.35 -4.92
C ALA A 321 -16.60 1.26 -5.59
N SER A 322 -15.88 0.15 -5.39
CA SER A 322 -14.62 -0.10 -6.11
C SER A 322 -14.94 -0.40 -7.56
N LYS A 323 -14.30 0.31 -8.47
CA LYS A 323 -14.60 0.25 -9.91
C LYS A 323 -13.47 -0.43 -10.64
N VAL A 324 -13.77 -1.60 -11.21
CA VAL A 324 -12.80 -2.41 -11.92
C VAL A 324 -13.21 -2.56 -13.38
N MET A 325 -12.27 -2.31 -14.29
CA MET A 325 -12.47 -2.52 -15.72
C MET A 325 -11.53 -3.62 -16.21
N LEU A 326 -12.08 -4.67 -16.83
CA LEU A 326 -11.32 -5.73 -17.48
C LEU A 326 -11.38 -5.54 -18.99
N LEU A 327 -10.30 -5.03 -19.59
CA LEU A 327 -10.16 -4.83 -21.02
C LEU A 327 -9.45 -6.02 -21.68
N LEU A 328 -10.10 -6.70 -22.61
CA LEU A 328 -9.46 -7.72 -23.46
C LEU A 328 -9.39 -7.25 -24.91
N SER A 329 -8.20 -7.34 -25.54
CA SER A 329 -8.04 -7.13 -26.98
C SER A 329 -7.00 -8.04 -27.63
N ASP A 330 -7.26 -8.48 -28.87
CA ASP A 330 -6.30 -9.20 -29.72
C ASP A 330 -5.60 -8.31 -30.77
N GLY A 331 -5.95 -7.02 -30.77
CA GLY A 331 -5.74 -6.13 -31.91
C GLY A 331 -4.82 -4.94 -31.64
N ASN A 332 -4.75 -4.06 -32.65
CA ASN A 332 -4.05 -2.78 -32.57
C ASN A 332 -5.07 -1.65 -32.76
N SER A 333 -5.07 -0.69 -31.84
CA SER A 333 -5.84 0.55 -31.95
C SER A 333 -4.91 1.76 -32.02
N SER A 334 -5.49 2.96 -32.14
CA SER A 334 -4.75 4.22 -32.03
C SER A 334 -4.21 4.39 -30.61
N ALA A 335 -2.91 4.15 -30.41
CA ALA A 335 -2.25 4.24 -29.11
C ALA A 335 -2.58 5.53 -28.35
N SER A 336 -2.45 6.69 -29.00
CA SER A 336 -2.71 7.98 -28.33
C SER A 336 -4.14 8.15 -27.82
N ALA A 337 -5.13 7.59 -28.53
CA ALA A 337 -6.53 7.69 -28.12
C ALA A 337 -6.82 6.72 -26.97
N ALA A 338 -6.30 5.51 -27.06
CA ALA A 338 -6.42 4.50 -26.00
C ALA A 338 -5.77 4.99 -24.70
N THR A 339 -4.56 5.53 -24.75
CA THR A 339 -3.88 6.09 -23.56
C THR A 339 -4.65 7.26 -22.97
N THR A 340 -5.23 8.14 -23.79
CA THR A 340 -6.05 9.25 -23.27
C THR A 340 -7.28 8.74 -22.52
N ALA A 341 -7.98 7.74 -23.08
CA ALA A 341 -9.16 7.15 -22.44
C ALA A 341 -8.79 6.39 -21.16
N ALA A 342 -7.73 5.58 -21.19
CA ALA A 342 -7.22 4.85 -20.03
C ALA A 342 -6.87 5.81 -18.90
N ASN A 343 -6.11 6.87 -19.18
CA ASN A 343 -5.71 7.83 -18.15
C ASN A 343 -6.93 8.58 -17.59
N ALA A 344 -7.95 8.86 -18.40
CA ALA A 344 -9.20 9.45 -17.91
C ALA A 344 -9.97 8.51 -16.98
N ALA A 345 -10.04 7.21 -17.31
CA ALA A 345 -10.65 6.19 -16.46
C ALA A 345 -9.90 6.02 -15.14
N LYS A 346 -8.56 5.90 -15.19
CA LYS A 346 -7.69 5.79 -14.01
C LYS A 346 -7.82 6.98 -13.09
N ASN A 347 -7.78 8.20 -13.63
CA ASN A 347 -7.97 9.44 -12.87
C ASN A 347 -9.39 9.59 -12.27
N ALA A 348 -10.34 8.75 -12.66
CA ALA A 348 -11.68 8.71 -12.09
C ALA A 348 -11.83 7.59 -11.04
N GLY A 349 -10.72 6.98 -10.59
CA GLY A 349 -10.71 5.91 -9.59
C GLY A 349 -11.05 4.53 -10.14
N ILE A 350 -10.92 4.30 -11.45
CA ILE A 350 -11.16 2.98 -12.06
C ILE A 350 -9.84 2.21 -12.16
N ARG A 351 -9.76 1.04 -11.51
CA ARG A 351 -8.65 0.10 -11.70
C ARG A 351 -8.82 -0.66 -13.00
N LEU A 352 -7.89 -0.46 -13.94
CA LEU A 352 -7.94 -0.99 -15.29
C LEU A 352 -6.99 -2.18 -15.46
N PHE A 353 -7.55 -3.38 -15.59
CA PHE A 353 -6.86 -4.59 -15.98
C PHE A 353 -6.88 -4.74 -17.49
N THR A 354 -5.75 -5.15 -18.08
CA THR A 354 -5.69 -5.40 -19.52
C THR A 354 -5.25 -6.83 -19.83
N ILE A 355 -5.84 -7.42 -20.86
CA ILE A 355 -5.53 -8.77 -21.34
C ILE A 355 -5.17 -8.68 -22.82
N ALA A 356 -3.89 -8.90 -23.10
CA ALA A 356 -3.34 -8.97 -24.44
C ALA A 356 -3.48 -10.39 -25.00
N LEU A 357 -4.41 -10.60 -25.94
CA LEU A 357 -4.62 -11.91 -26.56
C LEU A 357 -3.77 -12.09 -27.82
N GLY A 358 -3.01 -13.19 -27.88
CA GLY A 358 -2.27 -13.61 -29.07
C GLY A 358 -1.20 -12.60 -29.49
N SER A 359 -1.39 -11.99 -30.67
CA SER A 359 -0.43 -11.03 -31.24
C SER A 359 -0.79 -9.57 -30.97
N ALA A 360 -1.58 -9.31 -29.92
CA ALA A 360 -1.90 -7.96 -29.48
C ALA A 360 -0.63 -7.14 -29.18
N ASN A 361 -0.78 -5.82 -29.18
CA ASN A 361 0.31 -4.92 -28.79
C ASN A 361 0.43 -4.89 -27.27
N THR A 362 1.21 -5.82 -26.72
CA THR A 362 1.43 -5.96 -25.29
C THR A 362 1.94 -4.67 -24.67
N ALA A 363 2.91 -4.00 -25.29
CA ALA A 363 3.46 -2.73 -24.78
C ALA A 363 2.42 -1.61 -24.73
N LEU A 364 1.45 -1.60 -25.66
CA LEU A 364 0.33 -0.66 -25.57
C LEU A 364 -0.57 -1.05 -24.39
N LEU A 365 -1.04 -2.29 -24.30
CA LEU A 365 -1.97 -2.72 -23.26
C LEU A 365 -1.37 -2.59 -21.85
N GLU A 366 -0.10 -2.94 -21.69
CA GLU A 366 0.68 -2.70 -20.47
C GLU A 366 0.68 -1.22 -20.09
N SER A 367 0.84 -0.30 -21.05
CA SER A 367 0.75 1.14 -20.78
C SER A 367 -0.66 1.66 -20.50
N LEU A 368 -1.71 0.88 -20.76
CA LEU A 368 -3.10 1.26 -20.44
C LEU A 368 -3.50 0.80 -19.04
N ALA A 369 -2.93 -0.30 -18.55
CA ALA A 369 -3.25 -0.84 -17.24
C ALA A 369 -2.98 0.17 -16.10
N SER A 370 -3.61 -0.04 -14.95
CA SER A 370 -3.37 0.77 -13.75
C SER A 370 -1.98 0.55 -13.17
N SER A 371 -1.54 -0.70 -13.10
CA SER A 371 -0.18 -1.11 -12.74
C SER A 371 0.41 -2.02 -13.83
N PRO A 372 1.75 -2.12 -13.99
CA PRO A 372 2.37 -3.16 -14.80
C PRO A 372 1.90 -4.58 -14.45
N ASP A 373 1.57 -4.83 -13.18
CA ASP A 373 1.08 -6.13 -12.70
C ASP A 373 -0.41 -6.38 -13.02
N ASP A 374 -1.14 -5.33 -13.43
CA ASP A 374 -2.53 -5.43 -13.91
C ASP A 374 -2.59 -5.71 -15.43
N ALA A 375 -1.43 -5.91 -16.08
CA ALA A 375 -1.30 -6.21 -17.50
C ALA A 375 -0.99 -7.69 -17.77
N PHE A 376 -1.98 -8.41 -18.27
CA PHE A 376 -1.89 -9.84 -18.53
C PHE A 376 -1.69 -10.13 -20.02
N VAL A 377 -0.98 -11.22 -20.30
CA VAL A 377 -0.78 -11.71 -21.66
C VAL A 377 -1.29 -13.14 -21.77
N ALA A 378 -2.19 -13.37 -22.73
CA ALA A 378 -2.69 -14.69 -23.09
C ALA A 378 -2.17 -15.06 -24.50
N PRO A 379 -1.05 -15.81 -24.62
CA PRO A 379 -0.48 -16.14 -25.92
C PRO A 379 -1.41 -16.96 -26.83
N ASP A 380 -2.26 -17.80 -26.25
CA ASP A 380 -3.30 -18.57 -26.95
C ASP A 380 -4.69 -18.30 -26.32
N PRO A 381 -5.79 -18.28 -27.09
CA PRO A 381 -7.15 -18.28 -26.54
C PRO A 381 -7.40 -19.29 -25.43
N ALA A 382 -6.74 -20.45 -25.46
CA ALA A 382 -6.85 -21.48 -24.42
C ALA A 382 -6.32 -21.04 -23.05
N ASP A 383 -5.48 -20.01 -22.99
CA ASP A 383 -4.90 -19.48 -21.75
C ASP A 383 -5.84 -18.49 -21.04
N LEU A 384 -6.90 -18.02 -21.72
CA LEU A 384 -7.81 -17.01 -21.18
C LEU A 384 -8.50 -17.47 -19.88
N ASP A 385 -8.92 -18.73 -19.79
CA ASP A 385 -9.56 -19.24 -18.57
C ASP A 385 -8.63 -19.11 -17.34
N THR A 386 -7.33 -19.32 -17.52
CA THR A 386 -6.32 -19.16 -16.46
C THR A 386 -6.14 -17.69 -16.11
N VAL A 387 -5.96 -16.83 -17.12
CA VAL A 387 -5.75 -15.38 -16.91
C VAL A 387 -6.95 -14.73 -16.20
N TYR A 388 -8.18 -15.04 -16.62
CA TYR A 388 -9.36 -14.51 -15.92
C TYR A 388 -9.50 -15.06 -14.50
N ALA A 389 -9.05 -16.29 -14.23
CA ALA A 389 -9.06 -16.83 -12.88
C ALA A 389 -8.02 -16.14 -11.97
N GLU A 390 -6.84 -15.82 -12.50
CA GLU A 390 -5.82 -15.01 -11.81
C GLU A 390 -6.36 -13.61 -11.48
N ILE A 391 -6.93 -12.91 -12.46
CA ILE A 391 -7.55 -11.60 -12.24
C ILE A 391 -8.68 -11.69 -11.22
N ALA A 392 -9.51 -12.73 -11.26
CA ALA A 392 -10.55 -12.94 -10.26
C ALA A 392 -9.98 -13.09 -8.83
N GLN A 393 -8.82 -13.74 -8.65
CA GLN A 393 -8.17 -13.80 -7.34
C GLN A 393 -7.65 -12.44 -6.89
N ILE A 394 -7.14 -11.61 -7.80
CA ILE A 394 -6.65 -10.27 -7.46
C ILE A 394 -7.82 -9.35 -7.10
N VAL A 395 -8.83 -9.32 -7.96
CA VAL A 395 -9.98 -8.43 -7.83
C VAL A 395 -10.87 -8.82 -6.65
N LEU A 396 -11.04 -10.12 -6.38
CA LEU A 396 -11.94 -10.62 -5.33
C LEU A 396 -11.22 -11.04 -4.05
N GLY A 397 -9.89 -11.19 -4.10
CA GLY A 397 -9.08 -11.58 -2.95
C GLY A 397 -8.89 -10.44 -1.95
N GLY A 398 -9.07 -9.20 -2.41
CA GLY A 398 -8.96 -7.99 -1.61
C GLY A 398 -7.55 -7.71 -1.11
N GLU A 399 -7.48 -6.65 -0.32
CA GLU A 399 -6.25 -6.23 0.33
C GLU A 399 -5.83 -7.21 1.42
N GLN A 400 -4.52 -7.41 1.53
CA GLN A 400 -3.96 -8.38 2.45
C GLN A 400 -3.43 -7.70 3.70
N LYS A 401 -3.81 -8.21 4.88
CA LYS A 401 -3.24 -7.74 6.15
C LYS A 401 -1.79 -8.17 6.28
N ILE A 402 -0.97 -7.22 6.70
CA ILE A 402 0.43 -7.41 7.11
C ILE A 402 0.48 -7.79 8.59
N ALA A 403 -0.22 -7.03 9.44
CA ALA A 403 -0.31 -7.27 10.87
C ALA A 403 -1.65 -6.75 11.43
N GLU A 404 -2.15 -7.41 12.47
CA GLU A 404 -3.38 -7.03 13.18
C GLU A 404 -3.28 -7.47 14.64
N GLY A 405 -3.81 -6.66 15.55
CA GLY A 405 -3.84 -6.96 16.98
C GLY A 405 -3.89 -5.69 17.82
N THR A 406 -3.51 -5.78 19.08
CA THR A 406 -3.28 -4.56 19.87
C THR A 406 -2.06 -3.81 19.35
N MET A 407 -1.96 -2.50 19.59
CA MET A 407 -0.77 -1.73 19.21
C MET A 407 0.50 -2.35 19.81
N ALA A 408 0.47 -2.78 21.07
CA ALA A 408 1.59 -3.48 21.69
C ALA A 408 1.99 -4.78 20.94
N GLU A 409 1.03 -5.59 20.51
CA GLU A 409 1.28 -6.83 19.77
C GLU A 409 1.82 -6.57 18.36
N VAL A 410 1.22 -5.60 17.65
CA VAL A 410 1.63 -5.23 16.28
C VAL A 410 3.03 -4.64 16.29
N PHE A 411 3.32 -3.69 17.18
CA PHE A 411 4.67 -3.09 17.26
C PHE A 411 5.72 -4.07 17.81
N ALA A 412 5.35 -5.05 18.62
CA ALA A 412 6.27 -6.14 18.95
C ALA A 412 6.68 -6.93 17.70
N GLN A 413 5.75 -7.19 16.76
CA GLN A 413 6.06 -7.83 15.49
C GLN A 413 6.90 -6.92 14.57
N LEU A 414 6.52 -5.65 14.45
CA LEU A 414 7.25 -4.67 13.62
C LEU A 414 8.67 -4.41 14.13
N SER A 415 8.92 -4.54 15.44
CA SER A 415 10.27 -4.38 16.02
C SER A 415 11.24 -5.49 15.57
N GLU A 416 10.72 -6.67 15.24
CA GLU A 416 11.51 -7.77 14.65
C GLU A 416 11.72 -7.58 13.13
N GLY A 417 10.91 -6.73 12.51
CA GLY A 417 10.89 -6.44 11.09
C GLY A 417 10.03 -7.42 10.30
N VAL A 418 9.08 -6.88 9.54
CA VAL A 418 8.20 -7.65 8.66
C VAL A 418 8.64 -7.44 7.21
N ILE A 419 9.10 -8.50 6.56
CA ILE A 419 9.47 -8.44 5.14
C ILE A 419 8.19 -8.41 4.31
N LEU A 420 8.08 -7.42 3.44
CA LEU A 420 6.94 -7.24 2.56
C LEU A 420 7.18 -7.95 1.23
N ASP A 421 6.17 -8.70 0.78
CA ASP A 421 6.21 -9.47 -0.46
C ASP A 421 5.79 -8.61 -1.66
N GLY A 422 6.71 -8.48 -2.62
CA GLY A 422 6.52 -7.70 -3.83
C GLY A 422 5.53 -8.30 -4.82
N ASP A 423 5.29 -9.61 -4.73
CA ASP A 423 4.27 -10.30 -5.52
C ASP A 423 3.69 -11.47 -4.71
N ARG A 424 2.56 -11.19 -4.07
CA ARG A 424 1.83 -12.13 -3.20
C ARG A 424 1.12 -13.26 -3.98
N GLN A 425 1.22 -13.28 -5.30
CA GLN A 425 0.63 -14.31 -6.15
C GLN A 425 1.61 -15.46 -6.41
N GLU A 426 2.91 -15.18 -6.35
CA GLU A 426 3.96 -16.20 -6.52
C GLU A 426 4.27 -16.93 -5.21
N GLU A 427 4.71 -18.19 -5.33
CA GLU A 427 5.10 -18.96 -4.14
C GLU A 427 6.45 -18.46 -3.62
N GLY A 428 6.41 -17.82 -2.45
CA GLY A 428 7.59 -17.35 -1.72
C GLY A 428 7.89 -15.88 -1.98
N LEU A 429 8.76 -15.32 -1.15
CA LEU A 429 9.06 -13.89 -1.13
C LEU A 429 9.64 -13.39 -2.46
N GLN A 430 8.93 -12.47 -3.12
CA GLN A 430 9.40 -11.78 -4.31
C GLN A 430 9.92 -10.37 -4.01
N PRO A 431 10.96 -9.92 -4.75
CA PRO A 431 11.38 -8.53 -4.68
C PRO A 431 10.42 -7.64 -5.45
N TYR A 432 10.22 -6.41 -4.97
CA TYR A 432 9.52 -5.39 -5.73
C TYR A 432 10.32 -4.99 -6.97
N PRO A 433 9.70 -4.88 -8.16
CA PRO A 433 10.35 -4.35 -9.35
C PRO A 433 10.87 -2.92 -9.16
N GLY A 434 11.75 -2.50 -10.08
CA GLY A 434 12.11 -1.08 -10.19
C GLY A 434 10.99 -0.31 -10.89
N ALA A 435 10.86 0.97 -10.56
CA ALA A 435 9.74 1.84 -10.92
C ALA A 435 8.38 1.39 -10.35
N THR A 436 8.38 0.80 -9.16
CA THR A 436 7.15 0.39 -8.46
C THR A 436 6.76 1.40 -7.38
N THR A 437 5.46 1.67 -7.28
CA THR A 437 4.83 2.35 -6.14
C THR A 437 4.00 1.34 -5.36
N GLN A 438 4.19 1.24 -4.04
CA GLN A 438 3.36 0.42 -3.15
C GLN A 438 2.81 1.30 -2.03
N CYS A 439 1.51 1.22 -1.76
CA CYS A 439 0.93 1.85 -0.58
C CYS A 439 0.75 0.85 0.57
N ILE A 440 0.93 1.35 1.79
CA ILE A 440 0.73 0.61 3.04
C ILE A 440 -0.24 1.42 3.89
N GLY A 441 -1.38 0.82 4.21
CA GLY A 441 -2.37 1.38 5.12
C GLY A 441 -2.02 1.00 6.56
N PHE A 442 -2.16 1.97 7.46
CA PHE A 442 -2.07 1.79 8.90
C PHE A 442 -3.29 2.46 9.54
N GLU A 443 -4.14 1.68 10.19
CA GLU A 443 -5.28 2.18 10.94
C GLU A 443 -5.13 1.79 12.41
N TRP A 444 -5.57 2.69 13.28
CA TRP A 444 -5.74 2.40 14.69
C TRP A 444 -7.09 2.91 15.19
N THR A 445 -7.69 2.17 16.12
CA THR A 445 -8.94 2.55 16.78
C THR A 445 -8.85 2.25 18.26
N LEU A 446 -9.36 3.17 19.10
CA LEU A 446 -9.58 2.90 20.50
C LEU A 446 -11.05 2.43 20.70
N PRO A 447 -11.30 1.16 21.03
CA PRO A 447 -12.66 0.64 21.15
C PRO A 447 -13.50 1.35 22.22
N PHE A 448 -14.81 1.46 21.99
CA PHE A 448 -15.74 2.13 22.92
C PHE A 448 -15.85 1.44 24.28
N ASP A 449 -15.58 0.13 24.35
CA ASP A 449 -15.71 -0.69 25.55
C ASP A 449 -14.52 -0.59 26.51
N VAL A 450 -13.40 0.02 26.09
CA VAL A 450 -12.27 0.37 26.96
C VAL A 450 -12.70 1.30 28.10
N GLY A 451 -13.72 2.14 27.88
CA GLY A 451 -14.33 2.94 28.93
C GLY A 451 -13.39 3.97 29.57
N ASN A 452 -13.12 3.84 30.86
CA ASN A 452 -12.30 4.81 31.61
C ASN A 452 -10.93 4.26 32.00
N GLU A 453 -10.47 3.17 31.38
CA GLU A 453 -9.24 2.48 31.77
C GLU A 453 -7.98 3.18 31.29
N VAL A 454 -8.04 3.96 30.20
CA VAL A 454 -6.85 4.56 29.56
C VAL A 454 -6.83 6.10 29.64
N GLN A 455 -7.43 6.66 30.70
CA GLN A 455 -7.58 8.10 30.80
C GLN A 455 -6.25 8.77 31.16
N THR A 456 -5.85 9.77 30.39
CA THR A 456 -4.60 10.51 30.61
C THR A 456 -3.33 9.79 30.18
N ASP A 457 -3.43 8.51 29.82
CA ASP A 457 -2.39 7.78 29.12
C ASP A 457 -1.96 8.45 27.81
N SER A 458 -0.71 8.23 27.46
CA SER A 458 -0.18 8.53 26.14
C SER A 458 0.70 7.42 25.60
N VAL A 459 0.63 7.24 24.28
CA VAL A 459 1.50 6.33 23.53
C VAL A 459 2.19 7.10 22.41
N GLY A 460 3.50 6.92 22.28
CA GLY A 460 4.30 7.38 21.17
C GLY A 460 4.79 6.20 20.35
N PHE A 461 4.73 6.28 19.03
CA PHE A 461 5.20 5.21 18.14
C PHE A 461 5.79 5.77 16.84
N ASP A 462 6.65 4.99 16.22
CA ASP A 462 7.17 5.26 14.87
C ASP A 462 7.26 3.97 14.05
N PHE A 463 7.23 4.12 12.74
CA PHE A 463 7.49 3.03 11.82
C PHE A 463 8.22 3.55 10.58
N GLY A 464 8.90 2.65 9.90
CA GLY A 464 9.74 2.97 8.75
C GLY A 464 9.98 1.77 7.86
N PHE A 465 10.71 2.01 6.78
CA PHE A 465 10.91 1.05 5.72
C PHE A 465 12.39 0.94 5.37
N GLU A 466 12.85 -0.29 5.18
CA GLU A 466 14.19 -0.60 4.70
C GLU A 466 14.09 -1.36 3.38
N VAL A 467 14.95 -1.02 2.43
CA VAL A 467 15.02 -1.74 1.15
C VAL A 467 16.42 -2.29 0.94
N GLU A 468 16.50 -3.57 0.60
CA GLU A 468 17.75 -4.25 0.22
C GLU A 468 17.68 -4.68 -1.25
N GLN A 469 18.71 -4.38 -2.03
CA GLN A 469 18.74 -4.73 -3.46
C GLN A 469 18.64 -6.25 -3.68
N SER A 470 17.78 -6.68 -4.62
CA SER A 470 17.54 -8.09 -4.93
C SER A 470 18.73 -8.82 -5.59
N ARG A 471 19.61 -8.09 -6.27
CA ARG A 471 20.66 -8.69 -7.11
C ARG A 471 21.65 -9.49 -6.25
N HIS A 472 21.70 -10.80 -6.48
CA HIS A 472 22.55 -11.75 -5.76
C HIS A 472 22.20 -11.91 -4.26
N ASN A 473 20.97 -11.59 -3.88
CA ASN A 473 20.49 -11.70 -2.52
C ASN A 473 19.37 -12.76 -2.41
N GLU A 474 19.77 -13.98 -2.04
CA GLU A 474 18.85 -15.12 -1.85
C GLU A 474 18.27 -15.17 -0.43
N THR A 475 18.76 -14.31 0.48
CA THR A 475 18.36 -14.24 1.89
C THR A 475 18.35 -12.78 2.35
N PRO A 476 17.36 -11.99 1.92
CA PRO A 476 17.29 -10.58 2.30
C PRO A 476 17.19 -10.41 3.81
N PHE A 477 17.82 -9.35 4.31
CA PHE A 477 17.87 -8.94 5.71
C PHE A 477 18.46 -9.99 6.67
N ALA A 478 19.28 -10.92 6.17
CA ALA A 478 19.89 -11.95 6.99
C ALA A 478 20.90 -11.37 8.00
N ALA A 479 20.61 -11.52 9.31
CA ALA A 479 21.55 -11.15 10.36
C ALA A 479 22.89 -11.91 10.22
N ASN A 480 23.99 -11.17 10.20
CA ASN A 480 25.36 -11.67 10.03
C ASN A 480 25.76 -12.70 11.11
N ASN A 481 25.43 -13.98 10.91
CA ASN A 481 25.88 -15.07 11.78
C ASN A 481 27.22 -15.63 11.29
N THR A 482 28.27 -14.81 11.25
CA THR A 482 29.64 -15.28 10.99
C THR A 482 30.41 -15.48 12.29
N ALA A 483 30.15 -16.61 12.97
CA ALA A 483 31.16 -17.19 13.84
C ALA A 483 32.32 -17.69 12.95
N PRO A 484 33.57 -17.20 13.10
CA PRO A 484 34.66 -17.63 12.24
C PRO A 484 35.08 -19.05 12.63
N ASN A 485 34.63 -20.02 11.83
CA ASN A 485 35.09 -21.41 11.91
C ASN A 485 36.48 -21.52 11.26
N GLY A 486 37.50 -20.97 11.92
CA GLY A 486 38.90 -21.04 11.50
C GLY A 486 39.59 -22.28 12.08
N THR A 487 39.47 -23.42 11.39
CA THR A 487 40.31 -24.60 11.62
C THR A 487 41.78 -24.25 11.46
N THR A 488 42.57 -24.55 12.50
CA THR A 488 44.04 -24.46 12.47
C THR A 488 44.62 -25.60 11.62
N SER A 489 45.29 -25.24 10.53
CA SER A 489 46.24 -26.09 9.82
C SER A 489 47.59 -25.36 9.83
N GLY A 490 48.57 -25.96 10.48
CA GLY A 490 49.90 -25.37 10.70
C GLY A 490 50.82 -25.39 9.50
N ASN A 491 51.87 -24.58 9.60
CA ASN A 491 53.27 -24.97 9.42
C ASN A 491 54.17 -24.02 10.20
#